data_AF-A0A3N5V426-F1
#
_entry.id   AF-A0A3N5V426-F1
#
_cell.length_a   1.000
_cell.length_b   1.000
_cell.length_c   1.000
_cell.angle_alpha   90.00
_cell.angle_beta   90.00
_cell.angle_gamma   90.00
#
_symmetry.space_group_name_H-M   'P 1'
#
loop_
_entity.id
_entity.type
_entity.pdbx_description
1 polymer ?
#
loop_
_entity_poly.entity_id
_entity_poly.type
_entity_poly.pdbx_seq_one_letter_code
_entity_poly.pdbx_strand_id
1 'polypeptide(L)'
;MKSLRWLNIVIILTFLSACSPGGIVVPGFPTETPLPPPPVTIFPAPNLDAALTTYLDAFKVDDYNAMYGLLSKVSQDAHTLEDFAKRNKDALNEMSAGSFDYEVLSSLVNVASSEISYRVTYHTALVGDIQRDMVARFTLENNEWKLQWDDGLILPELAGGNVLNMDYSVPSRGNIYDRNGEVIAAQSDSYAFYIIPGNVTDESIGTIVSEVSRLCGIDQESLTNEINNTPGDYRISLCEASEEESARIRSIYPSGLEWELYNSRYYFDQGVGSNIVGYTQLISAEEIEAYRRRGYQGDEIVGQAGIERWAEEYLSGQHGGTLHVINPSTGTPVTTVGQSEPKPADSVYLTIDSNLQYYAEQAIRPFTGAAVVLERDTGRVLAMASSPDFDANTFQPTNPNQSAQISELFSRFDNPLVNRAAQGQYPLGSVFKIITMAAGMESGLYTAETPFY
;
A
#
# COMPACT_ATOMS: atom_id res chain seq x y z
N MET A 1 -71.60 -71.84 -1.34
CA MET A 1 -72.06 -73.17 -1.83
C MET A 1 -71.04 -74.23 -1.43
N LYS A 2 -71.48 -75.14 -0.54
CA LYS A 2 -70.91 -76.45 -0.12
C LYS A 2 -69.46 -76.45 0.41
N SER A 3 -69.25 -76.34 1.73
CA SER A 3 -69.34 -77.39 2.78
C SER A 3 -68.29 -78.51 2.63
N LEU A 4 -67.26 -78.56 3.48
CA LEU A 4 -67.24 -79.25 4.79
C LEU A 4 -67.43 -80.78 4.66
N ARG A 5 -66.39 -81.57 5.04
CA ARG A 5 -66.40 -82.94 5.62
C ARG A 5 -65.00 -83.56 5.43
N TRP A 6 -64.08 -83.54 6.40
CA TRP A 6 -64.05 -84.21 7.72
C TRP A 6 -63.89 -85.74 7.64
N LEU A 7 -62.76 -86.18 8.23
CA LEU A 7 -62.50 -87.45 8.94
C LEU A 7 -62.33 -88.79 8.20
N ASN A 8 -61.16 -89.36 8.53
CA ASN A 8 -60.94 -90.65 9.17
C ASN A 8 -60.83 -91.91 8.29
N ILE A 9 -59.63 -92.49 8.22
CA ILE A 9 -59.02 -93.49 9.14
C ILE A 9 -59.31 -94.90 8.62
N VAL A 10 -58.35 -95.80 8.84
CA VAL A 10 -58.32 -97.24 8.54
C VAL A 10 -57.70 -97.53 7.17
N ILE A 11 -56.37 -97.69 7.08
CA ILE A 11 -55.58 -98.88 7.49
C ILE A 11 -55.95 -100.07 6.59
N ILE A 12 -54.92 -100.83 6.20
CA ILE A 12 -54.92 -102.26 5.85
C ILE A 12 -54.40 -102.51 4.41
N LEU A 13 -53.13 -102.93 4.39
CA LEU A 13 -52.47 -103.78 3.41
C LEU A 13 -52.36 -103.31 1.95
N THR A 14 -51.16 -102.87 1.58
CA THR A 14 -50.38 -103.42 0.46
C THR A 14 -48.99 -102.77 0.49
N PHE A 15 -47.84 -103.42 0.28
CA PHE A 15 -47.42 -104.81 0.22
C PHE A 15 -45.88 -104.69 0.04
N LEU A 16 -45.12 -105.45 0.82
CA LEU A 16 -43.81 -106.02 0.48
C LEU A 16 -42.59 -105.13 0.09
N SER A 17 -41.61 -105.16 1.00
CA SER A 17 -40.23 -105.62 0.78
C SER A 17 -39.28 -104.86 -0.17
N ALA A 18 -38.33 -104.12 0.42
CA ALA A 18 -36.91 -104.27 0.10
C ALA A 18 -36.07 -103.80 1.30
N CYS A 19 -35.45 -104.76 1.98
CA CYS A 19 -34.41 -104.51 2.98
C CYS A 19 -33.06 -104.26 2.28
N SER A 20 -32.34 -103.22 2.70
CA SER A 20 -30.88 -103.14 2.67
C SER A 20 -30.41 -102.44 3.96
N PRO A 21 -29.37 -102.93 4.67
CA PRO A 21 -29.10 -102.50 6.03
C PRO A 21 -28.10 -101.33 6.07
N GLY A 22 -28.34 -100.34 6.94
CA GLY A 22 -27.28 -99.41 7.31
C GLY A 22 -27.71 -98.16 8.06
N GLY A 23 -27.77 -98.26 9.40
CA GLY A 23 -27.40 -97.15 10.30
C GLY A 23 -28.52 -96.20 10.73
N ILE A 24 -28.96 -96.34 11.99
CA ILE A 24 -29.72 -95.33 12.73
C ILE A 24 -28.73 -94.38 13.41
N VAL A 25 -28.80 -93.08 13.13
CA VAL A 25 -28.34 -92.01 14.05
C VAL A 25 -29.24 -90.78 13.87
N VAL A 26 -29.78 -90.24 14.97
CA VAL A 26 -30.51 -88.96 15.07
C VAL A 26 -30.05 -88.30 16.37
N PRO A 27 -30.07 -86.97 16.56
CA PRO A 27 -29.49 -85.89 15.77
C PRO A 27 -28.45 -85.09 16.60
N GLY A 28 -27.58 -84.32 15.95
CA GLY A 28 -26.73 -83.35 16.63
C GLY A 28 -26.26 -82.28 15.66
N PHE A 29 -26.79 -81.07 15.80
CA PHE A 29 -26.22 -79.88 15.16
C PHE A 29 -25.06 -79.38 16.04
N PRO A 30 -23.83 -79.38 15.52
CA PRO A 30 -22.89 -78.32 15.84
C PRO A 30 -22.75 -77.38 14.64
N THR A 31 -23.15 -76.14 14.87
CA THR A 31 -23.02 -75.00 13.97
C THR A 31 -21.55 -74.58 13.93
N GLU A 32 -20.80 -74.94 12.89
CA GLU A 32 -19.57 -74.23 12.55
C GLU A 32 -19.90 -73.15 11.53
N THR A 33 -20.42 -72.02 12.02
CA THR A 33 -20.43 -70.79 11.22
C THR A 33 -19.01 -70.21 11.29
N PRO A 34 -18.30 -70.05 10.16
CA PRO A 34 -17.05 -69.29 10.16
C PRO A 34 -17.36 -67.87 10.66
N LEU A 35 -16.59 -67.37 11.62
CA LEU A 35 -16.69 -65.97 12.01
C LEU A 35 -16.53 -65.10 10.75
N PRO A 36 -17.42 -64.11 10.52
CA PRO A 36 -17.24 -63.19 9.42
C PRO A 36 -15.89 -62.49 9.57
N PRO A 37 -15.14 -62.27 8.46
CA PRO A 37 -13.91 -61.48 8.53
C PRO A 37 -14.23 -60.13 9.17
N PRO A 38 -13.33 -59.59 10.02
CA PRO A 38 -13.59 -58.30 10.66
C PRO A 38 -13.91 -57.26 9.58
N PRO A 39 -14.91 -56.39 9.79
CA PRO A 39 -15.21 -55.33 8.85
C PRO A 39 -13.96 -54.44 8.72
N VAL A 40 -13.30 -54.52 7.57
CA VAL A 40 -12.23 -53.60 7.20
C VAL A 40 -12.92 -52.32 6.74
N THR A 41 -13.18 -51.41 7.69
CA THR A 41 -13.67 -50.08 7.36
C THR A 41 -12.49 -49.27 6.84
N ILE A 42 -12.37 -49.16 5.51
CA ILE A 42 -11.39 -48.26 4.88
C ILE A 42 -11.95 -46.85 5.02
N PHE A 43 -11.38 -46.05 5.92
CA PHE A 43 -11.61 -44.61 5.92
C PHE A 43 -10.81 -44.02 4.75
N PRO A 44 -11.45 -43.38 3.75
CA PRO A 44 -10.69 -42.70 2.72
C PRO A 44 -9.84 -41.61 3.37
N ALA A 45 -8.57 -41.52 2.98
CA ALA A 45 -7.72 -40.44 3.46
C ALA A 45 -8.36 -39.08 3.13
N PRO A 46 -8.24 -38.08 4.01
CA PRO A 46 -8.69 -36.72 3.70
C PRO A 46 -8.07 -36.23 2.39
N ASN A 47 -8.77 -35.34 1.67
CA ASN A 47 -8.27 -34.79 0.40
C ASN A 47 -6.98 -34.00 0.65
N LEU A 48 -5.86 -34.53 0.16
CA LEU A 48 -4.53 -33.97 0.36
C LEU A 48 -4.36 -32.64 -0.40
N ASP A 49 -4.88 -32.54 -1.61
CA ASP A 49 -4.80 -31.33 -2.44
C ASP A 49 -5.53 -30.17 -1.74
N ALA A 50 -6.68 -30.45 -1.12
CA ALA A 50 -7.45 -29.46 -0.36
C ALA A 50 -6.67 -28.87 0.82
N ALA A 51 -5.77 -29.64 1.45
CA ALA A 51 -4.95 -29.13 2.55
C ALA A 51 -3.92 -28.10 2.06
N LEU A 52 -3.26 -28.36 0.93
CA LEU A 52 -2.32 -27.42 0.32
C LEU A 52 -3.02 -26.17 -0.19
N THR A 53 -4.15 -26.30 -0.90
CA THR A 53 -4.89 -25.13 -1.41
C THR A 53 -5.35 -24.24 -0.28
N THR A 54 -5.85 -24.80 0.83
CA THR A 54 -6.25 -24.03 2.02
C THR A 54 -5.07 -23.24 2.60
N TYR A 55 -3.88 -23.85 2.66
CA TYR A 55 -2.66 -23.18 3.12
C TYR A 55 -2.24 -22.04 2.19
N LEU A 56 -2.19 -22.30 0.87
CA LEU A 56 -1.77 -21.30 -0.11
C LEU A 56 -2.78 -20.17 -0.25
N ASP A 57 -4.08 -20.43 -0.13
CA ASP A 57 -5.13 -19.41 -0.14
C ASP A 57 -5.06 -18.52 1.10
N ALA A 58 -4.76 -19.08 2.27
CA ALA A 58 -4.46 -18.30 3.47
C ALA A 58 -3.21 -17.44 3.28
N PHE A 59 -2.18 -17.97 2.62
CA PHE A 59 -0.95 -17.22 2.33
C PHE A 59 -1.18 -16.07 1.35
N LYS A 60 -2.04 -16.23 0.34
CA LYS A 60 -2.41 -15.16 -0.60
C LYS A 60 -3.01 -13.92 0.07
N VAL A 61 -3.62 -14.08 1.24
CA VAL A 61 -4.29 -12.99 1.99
C VAL A 61 -3.59 -12.65 3.31
N ASP A 62 -2.34 -13.09 3.48
CA ASP A 62 -1.54 -12.85 4.69
C ASP A 62 -2.14 -13.37 6.00
N ASP A 63 -3.00 -14.41 5.94
CA ASP A 63 -3.56 -15.04 7.14
C ASP A 63 -2.57 -16.06 7.73
N TYR A 64 -1.51 -15.53 8.34
CA TYR A 64 -0.45 -16.33 8.96
C TYR A 64 -0.97 -17.17 10.14
N ASN A 65 -2.06 -16.76 10.79
CA ASN A 65 -2.70 -17.54 11.86
C ASN A 65 -3.33 -18.82 11.29
N ALA A 66 -4.10 -18.69 10.21
CA ALA A 66 -4.69 -19.83 9.52
C ALA A 66 -3.61 -20.76 8.95
N MET A 67 -2.59 -20.19 8.29
CA MET A 67 -1.45 -20.97 7.79
C MET A 67 -0.76 -21.78 8.90
N TYR A 68 -0.47 -21.13 10.03
CA TYR A 68 0.23 -21.77 11.15
C TYR A 68 -0.59 -22.91 11.78
N GLY A 69 -1.92 -22.78 11.83
CA GLY A 69 -2.82 -23.85 12.31
C GLY A 69 -2.86 -25.11 11.44
N LEU A 70 -2.41 -25.00 10.18
CA LEU A 70 -2.31 -26.12 9.23
C LEU A 70 -0.95 -26.83 9.28
N LEU A 71 0.01 -26.32 10.05
CA LEU A 71 1.34 -26.91 10.19
C LEU A 71 1.33 -28.15 11.08
N SER A 72 2.29 -29.05 10.82
CA SER A 72 2.56 -30.23 11.65
C SER A 72 3.03 -29.83 13.04
N LYS A 73 2.83 -30.70 14.02
CA LYS A 73 3.27 -30.42 15.40
C LYS A 73 4.79 -30.18 15.46
N VAL A 74 5.56 -30.91 14.65
CA VAL A 74 7.02 -30.74 14.55
C VAL A 74 7.39 -29.34 14.07
N SER A 75 6.71 -28.81 13.05
CA SER A 75 6.96 -27.45 12.55
C SER A 75 6.56 -26.38 13.56
N GLN A 76 5.44 -26.56 14.26
CA GLN A 76 4.99 -25.64 15.31
C GLN A 76 5.90 -25.66 16.56
N ASP A 77 6.55 -26.79 16.84
CA ASP A 77 7.51 -26.90 17.95
C ASP A 77 8.87 -26.30 17.57
N ALA A 78 9.20 -26.27 16.28
CA ALA A 78 10.46 -25.71 15.76
C ALA A 78 10.41 -24.18 15.55
N HIS A 79 9.25 -23.63 15.22
CA HIS A 79 9.08 -22.21 14.89
C HIS A 79 7.89 -21.63 15.65
N THR A 80 8.06 -20.46 16.24
CA THR A 80 6.94 -19.74 16.84
C THR A 80 6.03 -19.16 15.73
N LEU A 81 4.76 -18.89 16.05
CA LEU A 81 3.84 -18.21 15.14
C LEU A 81 4.39 -16.85 14.69
N GLU A 82 5.02 -16.10 15.59
CA GLU A 82 5.58 -14.78 15.29
C GLU A 82 6.75 -14.88 14.30
N ASP A 83 7.70 -15.79 14.55
CA ASP A 83 8.85 -16.00 13.66
C ASP A 83 8.40 -16.50 12.28
N PHE A 84 7.45 -17.43 12.25
CA PHE A 84 6.85 -17.94 11.03
C PHE A 84 6.17 -16.84 10.21
N ALA A 85 5.32 -16.04 10.85
CA ALA A 85 4.60 -14.95 10.19
C ALA A 85 5.58 -13.91 9.65
N LYS A 86 6.56 -13.50 10.47
CA LYS A 86 7.61 -12.56 10.09
C LYS A 86 8.42 -13.09 8.90
N ARG A 87 8.81 -14.36 8.92
CA ARG A 87 9.64 -14.98 7.87
C ARG A 87 8.94 -14.99 6.51
N ASN A 88 7.67 -15.39 6.46
CA ASN A 88 6.90 -15.40 5.22
C ASN A 88 6.62 -13.97 4.72
N LYS A 89 6.21 -13.08 5.62
CA LYS A 89 5.94 -11.67 5.33
C LYS A 89 7.16 -10.94 4.79
N ASP A 90 8.30 -11.06 5.48
CA ASP A 90 9.55 -10.43 5.06
C ASP A 90 9.98 -10.92 3.68
N ALA A 91 9.82 -12.21 3.38
CA ALA A 91 10.16 -12.74 2.07
C ALA A 91 9.26 -12.17 0.96
N LEU A 92 7.94 -12.08 1.15
CA LEU A 92 7.05 -11.43 0.17
C LEU A 92 7.41 -9.96 -0.04
N ASN A 93 7.69 -9.23 1.05
CA ASN A 93 8.06 -7.83 0.99
C ASN A 93 9.42 -7.62 0.29
N GLU A 94 10.41 -8.45 0.59
CA GLU A 94 11.73 -8.38 -0.03
C GLU A 94 11.69 -8.75 -1.52
N MET A 95 10.81 -9.70 -1.91
CA MET A 95 10.56 -9.97 -3.33
C MET A 95 9.84 -8.83 -4.04
N SER A 96 9.23 -7.89 -3.32
CA SER A 96 8.19 -6.98 -3.83
C SER A 96 6.98 -7.74 -4.42
N ALA A 97 6.65 -8.91 -3.88
CA ALA A 97 5.56 -9.75 -4.35
C ALA A 97 4.21 -9.20 -3.85
N GLY A 98 3.45 -8.56 -4.75
CA GLY A 98 2.12 -8.06 -4.44
C GLY A 98 1.03 -9.13 -4.50
N SER A 99 1.27 -10.19 -5.27
CA SER A 99 0.38 -11.36 -5.38
C SER A 99 1.16 -12.57 -5.89
N PHE A 100 0.55 -13.75 -5.83
CA PHE A 100 1.07 -14.94 -6.47
C PHE A 100 -0.05 -15.90 -6.88
N ASP A 101 0.24 -16.72 -7.88
CA ASP A 101 -0.60 -17.81 -8.32
C ASP A 101 0.07 -19.16 -8.12
N TYR A 102 -0.74 -20.22 -8.07
CA TYR A 102 -0.22 -21.57 -7.89
C TYR A 102 -1.00 -22.61 -8.70
N GLU A 103 -0.33 -23.69 -9.06
CA GLU A 103 -0.89 -24.84 -9.78
C GLU A 103 -0.40 -26.14 -9.13
N VAL A 104 -1.31 -27.05 -8.79
CA VAL A 104 -0.93 -28.39 -8.32
C VAL A 104 -0.51 -29.25 -9.51
N LEU A 105 0.72 -29.77 -9.49
CA LEU A 105 1.28 -30.56 -10.59
C LEU A 105 1.02 -32.06 -10.38
N SER A 106 1.24 -32.55 -9.16
CA SER A 106 1.00 -33.96 -8.82
C SER A 106 0.91 -34.17 -7.31
N SER A 107 0.10 -35.13 -6.88
CA SER A 107 0.02 -35.56 -5.48
C SER A 107 0.38 -37.04 -5.34
N LEU A 108 1.21 -37.34 -4.35
CA LEU A 108 1.62 -38.69 -3.97
C LEU A 108 1.17 -38.96 -2.54
N VAL A 109 0.14 -39.80 -2.39
CA VAL A 109 -0.42 -40.17 -1.09
C VAL A 109 0.23 -41.47 -0.61
N ASN A 110 0.85 -41.46 0.57
CA ASN A 110 1.31 -42.66 1.26
C ASN A 110 0.76 -42.69 2.69
N VAL A 111 0.71 -43.87 3.30
CA VAL A 111 0.05 -44.15 4.59
C VAL A 111 0.72 -43.40 5.77
N ALA A 112 1.99 -43.00 5.62
CA ALA A 112 2.77 -42.34 6.67
C ALA A 112 3.24 -40.92 6.32
N SER A 113 3.47 -40.60 5.04
CA SER A 113 3.96 -39.29 4.59
C SER A 113 3.54 -39.05 3.15
N SER A 114 2.90 -37.93 2.87
CA SER A 114 2.45 -37.59 1.51
C SER A 114 3.18 -36.36 0.98
N GLU A 115 3.36 -36.29 -0.33
CA GLU A 115 4.04 -35.17 -0.98
C GLU A 115 3.16 -34.60 -2.08
N ILE A 116 3.12 -33.27 -2.20
CA ILE A 116 2.48 -32.57 -3.32
C ILE A 116 3.53 -31.74 -4.03
N SER A 117 3.68 -31.97 -5.33
CA SER A 117 4.43 -31.07 -6.21
C SER A 117 3.48 -30.01 -6.74
N TYR A 118 3.85 -28.74 -6.62
CA TYR A 118 3.08 -27.60 -7.07
C TYR A 118 4.02 -26.55 -7.65
N ARG A 119 3.48 -25.69 -8.51
CA ARG A 119 4.17 -24.54 -9.07
C ARG A 119 3.62 -23.29 -8.42
N VAL A 120 4.50 -22.36 -8.04
CA VAL A 120 4.13 -21.00 -7.63
C VAL A 120 4.71 -20.01 -8.62
N THR A 121 3.94 -18.98 -8.94
CA THR A 121 4.36 -17.82 -9.73
C THR A 121 4.09 -16.57 -8.91
N TYR A 122 5.15 -15.96 -8.37
CA TYR A 122 5.07 -14.68 -7.67
C TYR A 122 5.07 -13.55 -8.69
N HIS A 123 4.07 -12.66 -8.61
CA HIS A 123 4.02 -11.44 -9.39
C HIS A 123 4.68 -10.32 -8.58
N THR A 124 5.92 -9.99 -8.95
CA THR A 124 6.70 -8.96 -8.26
C THR A 124 6.64 -7.63 -8.98
N ALA A 125 6.70 -6.54 -8.22
CA ALA A 125 6.73 -5.19 -8.77
C ALA A 125 8.08 -4.87 -9.44
N LEU A 126 9.18 -5.42 -8.91
CA LEU A 126 10.53 -5.08 -9.34
C LEU A 126 11.10 -6.03 -10.38
N VAL A 127 11.18 -7.32 -10.10
CA VAL A 127 12.03 -8.26 -10.87
C VAL A 127 11.23 -9.16 -11.82
N GLY A 128 9.97 -8.82 -12.09
CA GLY A 128 9.05 -9.60 -12.92
C GLY A 128 8.56 -10.86 -12.21
N ASP A 129 8.00 -11.80 -12.98
CA ASP A 129 7.43 -13.02 -12.41
C ASP A 129 8.52 -14.00 -11.96
N ILE A 130 8.44 -14.45 -10.71
CA ILE A 130 9.32 -15.49 -10.15
C ILE A 130 8.53 -16.80 -10.08
N GLN A 131 8.88 -17.74 -10.96
CA GLN A 131 8.23 -19.05 -11.01
C GLN A 131 9.12 -20.15 -10.44
N ARG A 132 8.58 -21.00 -9.55
CA ARG A 132 9.28 -22.17 -8.99
C ARG A 132 8.38 -23.38 -8.87
N ASP A 133 8.96 -24.54 -9.11
CA ASP A 133 8.36 -25.84 -8.80
C ASP A 133 8.80 -26.24 -7.39
N MET A 134 7.85 -26.62 -6.55
CA MET A 134 7.99 -26.80 -5.11
C MET A 134 7.42 -28.16 -4.70
N VAL A 135 7.89 -28.69 -3.56
CA VAL A 135 7.39 -29.94 -3.00
C VAL A 135 6.99 -29.71 -1.55
N ALA A 136 5.69 -29.78 -1.28
CA ALA A 136 5.13 -29.71 0.07
C ALA A 136 5.01 -31.12 0.65
N ARG A 137 5.49 -31.31 1.88
CA ARG A 137 5.39 -32.59 2.60
C ARG A 137 4.34 -32.52 3.68
N PHE A 138 3.54 -33.57 3.81
CA PHE A 138 2.44 -33.66 4.77
C PHE A 138 2.56 -34.90 5.65
N THR A 139 2.21 -34.71 6.93
CA THR A 139 2.02 -35.79 7.90
C THR A 139 0.55 -35.89 8.27
N LEU A 140 0.03 -37.10 8.44
CA LEU A 140 -1.34 -37.30 8.92
C LEU A 140 -1.34 -37.27 10.45
N GLU A 141 -2.01 -36.28 11.05
CA GLU A 141 -2.13 -36.11 12.50
C GLU A 141 -3.62 -35.98 12.85
N ASN A 142 -4.12 -36.81 13.78
CA ASN A 142 -5.54 -36.79 14.20
C ASN A 142 -6.55 -36.83 13.02
N ASN A 143 -6.20 -37.56 11.96
CA ASN A 143 -7.01 -37.67 10.72
C ASN A 143 -7.12 -36.35 9.91
N GLU A 144 -6.17 -35.43 10.08
CA GLU A 144 -5.98 -34.23 9.27
C GLU A 144 -4.57 -34.22 8.66
N TRP A 145 -4.44 -33.80 7.41
CA TRP A 145 -3.13 -33.56 6.80
C TRP A 145 -2.54 -32.26 7.35
N LYS A 146 -1.33 -32.34 7.90
CA LYS A 146 -0.59 -31.20 8.42
C LYS A 146 0.70 -30.99 7.63
N LEU A 147 0.98 -29.75 7.27
CA LEU A 147 2.13 -29.36 6.44
C LEU A 147 3.42 -29.36 7.27
N GLN A 148 4.46 -30.03 6.79
CA GLN A 148 5.82 -29.88 7.30
C GLN A 148 6.44 -28.63 6.67
N TRP A 149 6.48 -27.55 7.43
CA TRP A 149 7.03 -26.28 6.96
C TRP A 149 8.53 -26.16 7.19
N ASP A 150 9.20 -25.66 6.16
CA ASP A 150 10.56 -25.13 6.18
C ASP A 150 10.64 -23.93 5.20
N ASP A 151 11.74 -23.17 5.25
CA ASP A 151 11.94 -21.97 4.42
C ASP A 151 11.84 -22.25 2.91
N GLY A 152 12.12 -23.48 2.48
CA GLY A 152 12.02 -23.92 1.09
C GLY A 152 10.59 -23.87 0.54
N LEU A 153 9.57 -23.81 1.41
CA LEU A 153 8.17 -23.62 1.03
C LEU A 153 7.80 -22.17 0.67
N ILE A 154 8.71 -21.21 0.91
CA ILE A 154 8.61 -19.85 0.38
C ILE A 154 9.30 -19.81 -0.99
N LEU A 155 10.59 -20.16 -1.02
CA LEU A 155 11.38 -20.34 -2.23
C LEU A 155 12.41 -21.44 -1.97
N PRO A 156 12.65 -22.38 -2.91
CA PRO A 156 13.60 -23.47 -2.71
C PRO A 156 15.01 -23.01 -2.30
N GLU A 157 15.45 -21.85 -2.79
CA GLU A 157 16.75 -21.26 -2.53
C GLU A 157 16.94 -20.79 -1.07
N LEU A 158 15.84 -20.62 -0.32
CA LEU A 158 15.86 -20.22 1.10
C LEU A 158 16.10 -21.39 2.06
N ALA A 159 16.03 -22.62 1.55
CA ALA A 159 16.34 -23.81 2.33
C ALA A 159 17.75 -23.71 2.95
N GLY A 160 17.86 -24.08 4.23
CA GLY A 160 19.11 -23.96 4.99
C GLY A 160 19.34 -22.60 5.64
N GLY A 161 18.32 -21.73 5.68
CA GLY A 161 18.36 -20.45 6.41
C GLY A 161 18.94 -19.29 5.62
N ASN A 162 18.99 -19.36 4.29
CA ASN A 162 19.36 -18.21 3.46
C ASN A 162 18.27 -17.14 3.52
N VAL A 163 18.59 -15.89 3.21
CA VAL A 163 17.62 -14.79 3.20
C VAL A 163 17.59 -14.10 1.85
N LEU A 164 16.46 -13.51 1.51
CA LEU A 164 16.38 -12.64 0.34
C LEU A 164 17.00 -11.28 0.66
N ASN A 165 17.54 -10.65 -0.37
CA ASN A 165 18.00 -9.27 -0.31
C ASN A 165 17.79 -8.60 -1.67
N MET A 166 17.04 -7.51 -1.68
CA MET A 166 16.74 -6.70 -2.84
C MET A 166 17.68 -5.49 -2.87
N ASP A 167 18.48 -5.41 -3.92
CA ASP A 167 19.25 -4.21 -4.25
C ASP A 167 18.38 -3.33 -5.15
N TYR A 168 17.82 -2.25 -4.59
CA TYR A 168 16.92 -1.33 -5.28
C TYR A 168 17.68 -0.40 -6.23
N SER A 169 17.08 -0.14 -7.39
CA SER A 169 17.52 0.88 -8.33
C SER A 169 16.38 1.89 -8.50
N VAL A 170 16.46 3.00 -7.77
CA VAL A 170 15.40 4.02 -7.71
C VAL A 170 15.71 5.14 -8.71
N PRO A 171 14.85 5.41 -9.71
CA PRO A 171 15.05 6.53 -10.62
C PRO A 171 14.80 7.87 -9.93
N SER A 172 15.30 8.96 -10.50
CA SER A 172 15.00 10.31 -10.02
C SER A 172 13.52 10.65 -10.23
N ARG A 173 12.91 11.29 -9.23
CA ARG A 173 11.52 11.74 -9.29
C ARG A 173 11.31 12.78 -10.40
N GLY A 174 10.23 12.66 -11.15
CA GLY A 174 9.84 13.57 -12.22
C GLY A 174 9.46 14.96 -11.71
N ASN A 175 9.58 15.97 -12.57
CA ASN A 175 9.26 17.35 -12.23
C ASN A 175 7.79 17.67 -12.54
N ILE A 176 7.25 18.67 -11.85
CA ILE A 176 5.94 19.25 -12.11
C ILE A 176 6.14 20.64 -12.71
N TYR A 177 5.50 20.89 -13.85
CA TYR A 177 5.58 22.13 -14.60
C TYR A 177 4.22 22.79 -14.73
N ASP A 178 4.23 24.12 -14.87
CA ASP A 178 3.07 24.90 -15.27
C ASP A 178 2.80 24.72 -16.78
N ARG A 179 1.77 25.42 -17.27
CA ARG A 179 1.36 25.36 -18.69
C ARG A 179 2.39 25.96 -19.66
N ASN A 180 3.30 26.80 -19.17
CA ASN A 180 4.33 27.50 -19.94
C ASN A 180 5.70 26.79 -19.84
N GLY A 181 5.80 25.74 -19.01
CA GLY A 181 7.03 25.00 -18.76
C GLY A 181 7.88 25.55 -17.62
N GLU A 182 7.34 26.47 -16.81
CA GLU A 182 7.95 26.92 -15.57
C GLU A 182 7.87 25.81 -14.52
N VAL A 183 8.94 25.64 -13.75
CA VAL A 183 9.01 24.58 -12.73
C VAL A 183 8.15 24.98 -11.55
N ILE A 184 7.23 24.10 -11.16
CA ILE A 184 6.44 24.24 -9.93
C ILE A 184 7.08 23.40 -8.82
N ALA A 185 7.48 22.16 -9.12
CA ALA A 185 8.13 21.28 -8.17
C ALA A 185 9.24 20.46 -8.85
N ALA A 186 10.43 20.47 -8.26
CA ALA A 186 11.57 19.67 -8.72
C ALA A 186 12.50 19.33 -7.55
N GLN A 187 13.40 18.37 -7.76
CA GLN A 187 14.52 18.22 -6.84
C GLN A 187 15.47 19.41 -7.01
N SER A 188 15.78 20.11 -5.93
CA SER A 188 16.68 21.27 -5.95
C SER A 188 17.58 21.29 -4.73
N ASP A 189 18.73 21.94 -4.89
CA ASP A 189 19.49 22.47 -3.77
C ASP A 189 18.74 23.71 -3.25
N SER A 190 18.42 23.69 -1.96
CA SER A 190 17.60 24.70 -1.29
C SER A 190 18.26 25.12 0.02
N TYR A 191 18.00 26.36 0.41
CA TYR A 191 18.56 26.99 1.60
C TYR A 191 17.45 27.29 2.58
N ALA A 192 17.53 26.72 3.78
CA ALA A 192 16.63 27.04 4.88
C ALA A 192 17.22 28.18 5.69
N PHE A 193 16.58 29.36 5.63
CA PHE A 193 17.05 30.56 6.30
C PHE A 193 16.57 30.62 7.75
N TYR A 194 17.40 31.20 8.60
CA TYR A 194 17.04 31.51 9.98
C TYR A 194 17.84 32.72 10.50
N ILE A 195 17.35 33.33 11.57
CA ILE A 195 18.01 34.45 12.25
C ILE A 195 18.43 34.03 13.66
N ILE A 196 19.63 34.45 14.06
CA ILE A 196 20.12 34.42 15.43
C ILE A 196 20.14 35.86 15.96
N PRO A 197 19.15 36.29 16.78
CA PRO A 197 19.00 37.69 17.18
C PRO A 197 20.23 38.27 17.87
N GLY A 198 20.98 37.46 18.63
CA GLY A 198 22.21 37.90 19.31
C GLY A 198 23.34 38.35 18.37
N ASN A 199 23.27 37.97 17.09
CA ASN A 199 24.23 38.35 16.05
C ASN A 199 23.72 39.49 15.15
N VAL A 200 22.48 39.93 15.33
CA VAL A 200 21.89 41.04 14.57
C VAL A 200 22.45 42.36 15.10
N THR A 201 22.86 43.24 14.17
CA THR A 201 23.42 44.56 14.47
C THR A 201 22.46 45.66 14.02
N ASP A 202 22.60 46.86 14.59
CA ASP A 202 21.82 48.03 14.17
C ASP A 202 22.01 48.36 12.68
N GLU A 203 23.17 48.01 12.11
CA GLU A 203 23.48 48.20 10.69
C GLU A 203 22.86 47.11 9.80
N SER A 204 22.74 45.87 10.30
CA SER A 204 22.23 44.74 9.51
C SER A 204 20.71 44.62 9.53
N ILE A 205 20.03 45.08 10.59
CA ILE A 205 18.59 44.86 10.79
C ILE A 205 17.73 45.36 9.62
N GLY A 206 18.02 46.56 9.08
CA GLY A 206 17.26 47.10 7.94
C GLY A 206 17.44 46.28 6.66
N THR A 207 18.64 45.71 6.46
CA THR A 207 18.94 44.85 5.32
C THR A 207 18.27 43.48 5.48
N ILE A 208 18.32 42.89 6.68
CA ILE A 208 17.64 41.63 6.99
C ILE A 208 16.15 41.76 6.71
N VAL A 209 15.52 42.77 7.31
CA VAL A 209 14.08 42.92 7.26
C VAL A 209 13.60 43.18 5.83
N SER A 210 14.33 43.96 5.05
CA SER A 210 13.98 44.19 3.64
C SER A 210 14.19 42.95 2.75
N GLU A 211 15.29 42.22 2.91
CA GLU A 211 15.57 41.04 2.08
C GLU A 211 14.70 39.84 2.44
N VAL A 212 14.49 39.59 3.73
CA VAL A 212 13.61 38.53 4.20
C VAL A 212 12.16 38.82 3.82
N SER A 213 11.72 40.09 3.91
CA SER A 213 10.39 40.46 3.44
C SER A 213 10.21 40.23 1.94
N ARG A 214 11.24 40.54 1.14
CA ARG A 214 11.22 40.30 -0.30
C ARG A 214 11.22 38.81 -0.65
N LEU A 215 12.02 38.00 0.03
CA LEU A 215 12.20 36.57 -0.27
C LEU A 215 11.09 35.71 0.31
N CYS A 216 10.78 35.89 1.60
CA CYS A 216 9.84 35.06 2.35
C CYS A 216 8.42 35.65 2.42
N GLY A 217 8.20 36.87 1.93
CA GLY A 217 6.90 37.53 2.02
C GLY A 217 6.47 37.89 3.45
N ILE A 218 7.40 37.91 4.40
CA ILE A 218 7.17 38.24 5.82
C ILE A 218 7.04 39.77 5.96
N ASP A 219 6.09 40.22 6.79
CA ASP A 219 5.92 41.64 7.08
C ASP A 219 7.12 42.20 7.87
N GLN A 220 7.56 43.40 7.47
CA GLN A 220 8.79 43.99 7.99
C GLN A 220 8.68 44.37 9.48
N GLU A 221 7.53 44.92 9.87
CA GLU A 221 7.30 45.31 11.26
C GLU A 221 7.18 44.07 12.16
N SER A 222 6.46 43.06 11.70
CA SER A 222 6.31 41.77 12.38
C SER A 222 7.66 41.09 12.62
N LEU A 223 8.49 41.01 11.58
CA LEU A 223 9.83 40.43 11.69
C LEU A 223 10.74 41.24 12.62
N THR A 224 10.69 42.56 12.54
CA THR A 224 11.47 43.44 13.44
C THR A 224 11.07 43.19 14.90
N ASN A 225 9.78 43.08 15.18
CA ASN A 225 9.27 42.79 16.51
C ASN A 225 9.69 41.39 16.98
N GLU A 226 9.67 40.40 16.10
CA GLU A 226 10.08 39.03 16.42
C GLU A 226 11.56 38.97 16.80
N ILE A 227 12.44 39.62 16.01
CA ILE A 227 13.88 39.71 16.30
C ILE A 227 14.13 40.37 17.66
N ASN A 228 13.45 41.49 17.95
CA ASN A 228 13.67 42.24 19.20
C ASN A 228 13.14 41.54 20.45
N ASN A 229 12.11 40.70 20.31
CA ASN A 229 11.47 40.03 21.45
C ASN A 229 11.97 38.60 21.68
N THR A 230 12.72 38.04 20.74
CA THR A 230 13.29 36.69 20.85
C THR A 230 14.66 36.76 21.54
N PRO A 231 14.93 35.90 22.55
CA PRO A 231 16.25 35.90 23.19
C PRO A 231 17.37 35.60 22.20
N GLY A 232 18.55 36.19 22.43
CA GLY A 232 19.63 36.24 21.43
C GLY A 232 20.19 34.88 20.98
N ASP A 233 20.02 33.84 21.79
CA ASP A 233 20.47 32.47 21.55
C ASP A 233 19.41 31.59 20.85
N TYR A 234 18.19 32.10 20.66
CA TYR A 234 17.10 31.36 20.04
C TYR A 234 17.10 31.55 18.51
N ARG A 235 16.80 30.46 17.80
CA ARG A 235 16.65 30.45 16.34
C ARG A 235 15.25 30.95 15.97
N ILE A 236 15.19 31.95 15.10
CA ILE A 236 13.97 32.32 14.38
C ILE A 236 14.03 31.67 13.00
N SER A 237 13.23 30.64 12.77
CA SER A 237 13.12 29.98 11.46
C SER A 237 12.37 30.87 10.48
N LEU A 238 12.87 30.99 9.26
CA LEU A 238 12.26 31.78 8.19
C LEU A 238 11.69 30.86 7.10
N CYS A 239 11.87 31.24 5.83
CA CYS A 239 11.49 30.47 4.67
C CYS A 239 12.66 29.70 4.05
N GLU A 240 12.33 28.95 3.01
CA GLU A 240 13.25 28.19 2.17
C GLU A 240 13.33 28.85 0.78
N ALA A 241 14.51 28.82 0.17
CA ALA A 241 14.70 29.33 -1.18
C ALA A 241 15.68 28.47 -1.97
N SER A 242 15.41 28.28 -3.26
CA SER A 242 16.36 27.65 -4.19
C SER A 242 17.68 28.43 -4.29
N GLU A 243 18.69 27.82 -4.91
CA GLU A 243 19.96 28.48 -5.17
C GLU A 243 19.79 29.82 -5.92
N GLU A 244 18.98 29.85 -6.96
CA GLU A 244 18.72 31.04 -7.77
C GLU A 244 17.98 32.13 -6.99
N GLU A 245 16.89 31.79 -6.31
CA GLU A 245 16.06 32.76 -5.54
C GLU A 245 16.85 33.41 -4.40
N SER A 246 17.72 32.64 -3.77
CA SER A 246 18.51 33.05 -2.60
C SER A 246 19.82 33.76 -2.94
N ALA A 247 20.26 33.74 -4.21
CA ALA A 247 21.59 34.23 -4.60
C ALA A 247 21.88 35.66 -4.10
N ARG A 248 20.88 36.56 -4.18
CA ARG A 248 21.03 37.95 -3.75
C ARG A 248 21.24 38.06 -2.24
N ILE A 249 20.38 37.45 -1.42
CA ILE A 249 20.46 37.58 0.05
C ILE A 249 21.73 36.90 0.58
N ARG A 250 22.14 35.78 0.00
CA ARG A 250 23.39 35.09 0.33
C ARG A 250 24.63 35.89 -0.05
N SER A 251 24.59 36.63 -1.15
CA SER A 251 25.72 37.50 -1.55
C SER A 251 25.93 38.69 -0.61
N ILE A 252 24.87 39.15 0.05
CA ILE A 252 24.91 40.24 1.02
C ILE A 252 25.36 39.72 2.38
N TYR A 253 24.86 38.54 2.78
CA TYR A 253 25.12 37.88 4.06
C TYR A 253 25.08 38.84 5.28
N PRO A 254 23.92 39.46 5.55
CA PRO A 254 23.81 40.42 6.65
C PRO A 254 24.01 39.72 8.01
N SER A 255 24.75 40.36 8.92
CA SER A 255 25.05 39.80 10.24
C SER A 255 23.79 39.41 11.00
N GLY A 256 23.72 38.15 11.43
CA GLY A 256 22.59 37.56 12.15
C GLY A 256 21.66 36.71 11.29
N LEU A 257 21.74 36.81 9.95
CA LEU A 257 21.09 35.89 9.04
C LEU A 257 22.01 34.71 8.74
N GLU A 258 21.52 33.50 8.91
CA GLU A 258 22.23 32.27 8.60
C GLU A 258 21.35 31.36 7.74
N TRP A 259 21.94 30.32 7.16
CA TRP A 259 21.20 29.32 6.38
C TRP A 259 21.86 27.95 6.41
N GLU A 260 21.05 26.92 6.19
CA GLU A 260 21.48 25.55 6.00
C GLU A 260 21.13 25.08 4.58
N LEU A 261 22.13 24.53 3.87
CA LEU A 261 21.93 23.91 2.55
C LEU A 261 21.39 22.50 2.72
N TYR A 262 20.32 22.17 2.00
CA TYR A 262 19.76 20.84 1.92
C TYR A 262 19.28 20.54 0.49
N ASN A 263 19.32 19.28 0.09
CA ASN A 263 18.82 18.86 -1.22
C ASN A 263 17.49 18.12 -1.03
N SER A 264 16.42 18.63 -1.63
CA SER A 264 15.08 18.08 -1.44
C SER A 264 14.13 18.39 -2.58
N ARG A 265 12.92 17.85 -2.49
CA ARG A 265 11.81 18.24 -3.34
C ARG A 265 11.42 19.67 -2.95
N TYR A 266 11.68 20.63 -3.83
CA TYR A 266 11.41 22.04 -3.61
C TYR A 266 10.20 22.48 -4.42
N TYR A 267 9.29 23.21 -3.77
CA TYR A 267 8.15 23.87 -4.38
C TYR A 267 8.48 25.34 -4.57
N PHE A 268 8.63 25.75 -5.82
CA PHE A 268 9.13 27.07 -6.20
C PHE A 268 8.15 28.18 -5.85
N ASP A 269 8.62 29.43 -5.88
CA ASP A 269 7.84 30.63 -5.61
C ASP A 269 7.16 30.63 -4.22
N GLN A 270 7.83 30.06 -3.20
CA GLN A 270 7.31 29.95 -1.83
C GLN A 270 6.02 29.11 -1.72
N GLY A 271 5.93 28.06 -2.54
CA GLY A 271 4.81 27.13 -2.48
C GLY A 271 3.51 27.65 -3.12
N VAL A 272 3.60 28.52 -4.14
CA VAL A 272 2.42 28.90 -4.94
C VAL A 272 1.72 27.66 -5.46
N GLY A 273 0.40 27.58 -5.23
CA GLY A 273 -0.39 26.41 -5.59
C GLY A 273 -0.18 25.18 -4.71
N SER A 274 0.30 25.31 -3.47
CA SER A 274 0.51 24.19 -2.54
C SER A 274 -0.75 23.34 -2.33
N ASN A 275 -1.94 23.95 -2.24
CA ASN A 275 -3.20 23.19 -2.19
C ASN A 275 -3.50 22.39 -3.48
N ILE A 276 -2.93 22.75 -4.64
CA ILE A 276 -3.06 22.05 -5.92
C ILE A 276 -2.03 20.92 -6.00
N VAL A 277 -0.75 21.30 -5.87
CA VAL A 277 0.40 20.41 -6.09
C VAL A 277 0.47 19.39 -4.98
N GLY A 278 0.14 19.80 -3.75
CA GLY A 278 0.32 19.00 -2.55
C GLY A 278 1.77 18.98 -2.11
N TYR A 279 2.13 17.94 -1.37
CA TYR A 279 3.45 17.77 -0.82
C TYR A 279 3.83 16.30 -0.74
N THR A 280 5.10 16.05 -0.44
CA THR A 280 5.69 14.73 -0.27
C THR A 280 6.09 14.49 1.19
N GLN A 281 6.05 13.24 1.65
CA GLN A 281 6.60 12.83 2.95
C GLN A 281 7.19 11.43 2.87
N LEU A 282 7.95 11.04 3.90
CA LEU A 282 8.33 9.65 4.10
C LEU A 282 7.10 8.75 4.14
N ILE A 283 7.26 7.53 3.63
CA ILE A 283 6.24 6.49 3.77
C ILE A 283 5.96 6.25 5.26
N SER A 284 4.69 6.26 5.64
CA SER A 284 4.27 6.04 7.03
C SER A 284 4.49 4.58 7.43
N ALA A 285 4.76 4.33 8.72
CA ALA A 285 5.03 2.98 9.22
C ALA A 285 3.89 1.99 8.93
N GLU A 286 2.66 2.50 8.92
CA GLU A 286 1.43 1.77 8.60
C GLU A 286 1.33 1.36 7.13
N GLU A 287 1.97 2.10 6.22
CA GLU A 287 1.90 1.89 4.78
C GLU A 287 3.16 1.21 4.18
N ILE A 288 4.26 1.11 4.93
CA ILE A 288 5.55 0.55 4.46
C ILE A 288 5.36 -0.79 3.73
N GLU A 289 4.57 -1.70 4.29
CA GLU A 289 4.33 -3.01 3.67
C GLU A 289 3.65 -2.90 2.31
N ALA A 290 2.59 -2.09 2.21
CA ALA A 290 1.87 -1.88 0.96
C ALA A 290 2.78 -1.25 -0.11
N TYR A 291 3.65 -0.31 0.29
CA TYR A 291 4.63 0.31 -0.60
C TYR A 291 5.74 -0.66 -1.04
N ARG A 292 6.25 -1.52 -0.15
CA ARG A 292 7.23 -2.56 -0.50
C ARG A 292 6.70 -3.52 -1.54
N ARG A 293 5.44 -3.93 -1.41
CA ARG A 293 4.75 -4.77 -2.40
C ARG A 293 4.48 -4.06 -3.73
N ARG A 294 4.57 -2.73 -3.76
CA ARG A 294 4.54 -1.90 -4.97
C ARG A 294 5.93 -1.59 -5.54
N GLY A 295 7.00 -2.11 -4.93
CA GLY A 295 8.38 -1.96 -5.40
C GLY A 295 9.17 -0.81 -4.76
N TYR A 296 8.64 -0.18 -3.72
CA TYR A 296 9.37 0.87 -2.98
C TYR A 296 10.24 0.26 -1.88
N GLN A 297 11.38 0.88 -1.60
CA GLN A 297 12.34 0.47 -0.57
C GLN A 297 11.76 0.60 0.85
N GLY A 298 10.85 1.57 1.04
CA GLY A 298 10.09 1.78 2.27
C GLY A 298 10.56 2.96 3.14
N ASP A 299 11.75 3.49 2.91
CA ASP A 299 12.27 4.74 3.48
C ASP A 299 12.20 5.92 2.49
N GLU A 300 11.54 5.71 1.35
CA GLU A 300 11.39 6.69 0.29
C GLU A 300 10.39 7.80 0.64
N ILE A 301 10.53 8.92 -0.08
CA ILE A 301 9.64 10.08 -0.01
C ILE A 301 8.62 9.97 -1.15
N VAL A 302 7.33 9.94 -0.80
CA VAL A 302 6.19 9.75 -1.73
C VAL A 302 5.19 10.89 -1.64
N GLY A 303 4.42 11.10 -2.70
CA GLY A 303 3.35 12.10 -2.72
C GLY A 303 2.23 11.80 -1.73
N GLN A 304 1.93 12.75 -0.84
CA GLN A 304 0.91 12.60 0.21
C GLN A 304 -0.40 13.32 -0.09
N ALA A 305 -0.33 14.40 -0.88
CA ALA A 305 -1.50 15.20 -1.25
C ALA A 305 -1.39 15.70 -2.70
N GLY A 306 -2.49 16.26 -3.20
CA GLY A 306 -2.54 16.97 -4.47
C GLY A 306 -2.07 16.15 -5.69
N ILE A 307 -1.46 16.86 -6.64
CA ILE A 307 -0.84 16.26 -7.82
C ILE A 307 0.32 15.33 -7.47
N GLU A 308 1.13 15.64 -6.45
CA GLU A 308 2.22 14.76 -6.00
C GLU A 308 1.71 13.35 -5.69
N ARG A 309 0.59 13.23 -4.98
CA ARG A 309 -0.02 11.93 -4.67
C ARG A 309 -0.72 11.30 -5.88
N TRP A 310 -1.50 12.09 -6.61
CA TRP A 310 -2.26 11.57 -7.76
C TRP A 310 -1.33 11.06 -8.87
N ALA A 311 -0.26 11.78 -9.14
CA ALA A 311 0.70 11.46 -10.18
C ALA A 311 1.88 10.60 -9.69
N GLU A 312 1.78 9.99 -8.50
CA GLU A 312 2.88 9.22 -7.90
C GLU A 312 3.45 8.17 -8.87
N GLU A 313 2.60 7.44 -9.59
CA GLU A 313 3.01 6.41 -10.57
C GLU A 313 3.78 6.97 -11.78
N TYR A 314 3.59 8.25 -12.11
CA TYR A 314 4.31 8.92 -13.19
C TYR A 314 5.59 9.57 -12.67
N LEU A 315 5.48 10.23 -11.51
CA LEU A 315 6.55 10.99 -10.89
C LEU A 315 7.61 10.09 -10.27
N SER A 316 7.27 8.89 -9.78
CA SER A 316 8.27 7.97 -9.22
C SER A 316 9.02 7.18 -10.29
N GLY A 317 8.52 7.13 -11.53
CA GLY A 317 9.05 6.27 -12.57
C GLY A 317 8.81 4.79 -12.27
N GLN A 318 9.63 3.92 -12.85
CA GLN A 318 9.58 2.49 -12.52
C GLN A 318 10.88 2.10 -11.84
N HIS A 319 10.79 1.73 -10.57
CA HIS A 319 11.90 1.14 -9.83
C HIS A 319 12.38 -0.14 -10.51
N GLY A 320 13.69 -0.32 -10.53
CA GLY A 320 14.33 -1.57 -10.89
C GLY A 320 14.99 -2.20 -9.67
N GLY A 321 15.63 -3.34 -9.86
CA GLY A 321 16.42 -3.93 -8.79
C GLY A 321 16.96 -5.30 -9.13
N THR A 322 17.80 -5.81 -8.24
CA THR A 322 18.33 -7.17 -8.31
C THR A 322 17.98 -7.91 -7.04
N LEU A 323 17.26 -9.03 -7.17
CA LEU A 323 16.89 -9.88 -6.05
C LEU A 323 17.92 -10.98 -5.88
N HIS A 324 18.61 -10.98 -4.76
CA HIS A 324 19.59 -11.98 -4.37
C HIS A 324 19.07 -12.90 -3.27
N VAL A 325 19.60 -14.12 -3.24
CA VAL A 325 19.58 -14.98 -2.06
C VAL A 325 20.96 -14.90 -1.44
N ILE A 326 21.04 -14.49 -0.18
CA ILE A 326 22.30 -14.32 0.55
C ILE A 326 22.37 -15.30 1.71
N ASN A 327 23.59 -15.73 2.03
CA ASN A 327 23.84 -16.48 3.25
C ASN A 327 24.03 -15.50 4.42
N PRO A 328 23.16 -15.49 5.44
CA PRO A 328 23.20 -14.46 6.49
C PRO A 328 24.45 -14.55 7.39
N SER A 329 25.14 -15.69 7.42
CA SER A 329 26.38 -15.84 8.22
C SER A 329 27.60 -15.20 7.54
N THR A 330 27.58 -15.08 6.20
CA THR A 330 28.71 -14.55 5.43
C THR A 330 28.41 -13.24 4.71
N GLY A 331 27.12 -12.91 4.53
CA GLY A 331 26.67 -11.75 3.74
C GLY A 331 26.92 -11.90 2.24
N THR A 332 27.30 -13.10 1.77
CA THR A 332 27.64 -13.30 0.36
C THR A 332 26.41 -13.73 -0.46
N PRO A 333 26.24 -13.20 -1.69
CA PRO A 333 25.23 -13.69 -2.62
C PRO A 333 25.48 -15.14 -3.00
N VAL A 334 24.48 -15.98 -2.78
CA VAL A 334 24.44 -17.39 -3.20
C VAL A 334 23.98 -17.49 -4.64
N THR A 335 22.89 -16.78 -4.98
CA THR A 335 22.32 -16.74 -6.33
C THR A 335 21.48 -15.49 -6.54
N THR A 336 21.21 -15.17 -7.81
CA THR A 336 20.28 -14.10 -8.23
C THR A 336 18.98 -14.75 -8.67
N VAL A 337 17.86 -14.28 -8.12
CA VAL A 337 16.51 -14.80 -8.40
C VAL A 337 15.90 -14.10 -9.60
N GLY A 338 16.09 -12.78 -9.71
CA GLY A 338 15.59 -11.94 -10.80
C GLY A 338 16.26 -10.56 -10.80
N GLN A 339 16.16 -9.85 -11.92
CA GLN A 339 16.71 -8.51 -12.10
C GLN A 339 15.88 -7.72 -13.10
N SER A 340 15.77 -6.41 -12.88
CA SER A 340 15.22 -5.45 -13.83
C SER A 340 15.99 -4.13 -13.78
N GLU A 341 15.95 -3.39 -14.89
CA GLU A 341 16.49 -2.04 -14.97
C GLU A 341 15.39 -1.01 -14.66
N PRO A 342 15.70 0.09 -13.94
CA PRO A 342 14.73 1.14 -13.69
C PRO A 342 14.36 1.86 -14.98
N LYS A 343 13.16 2.47 -14.99
CA LYS A 343 12.75 3.41 -16.05
C LYS A 343 12.58 4.80 -15.48
N PRO A 344 13.03 5.84 -16.20
CA PRO A 344 12.95 7.22 -15.73
C PRO A 344 11.50 7.62 -15.48
N ALA A 345 11.31 8.53 -14.54
CA ALA A 345 10.03 9.16 -14.27
C ALA A 345 9.58 10.06 -15.42
N ASP A 346 8.26 10.21 -15.54
CA ASP A 346 7.64 11.19 -16.41
C ASP A 346 7.53 12.54 -15.70
N SER A 347 7.61 13.61 -16.48
CA SER A 347 7.27 14.95 -15.99
C SER A 347 5.78 15.23 -16.18
N VAL A 348 5.19 15.95 -15.23
CA VAL A 348 3.78 16.32 -15.25
C VAL A 348 3.64 17.78 -15.62
N TYR A 349 2.88 18.07 -16.68
CA TYR A 349 2.55 19.43 -17.10
C TYR A 349 1.12 19.76 -16.72
N LEU A 350 0.95 20.80 -15.91
CA LEU A 350 -0.36 21.31 -15.50
C LEU A 350 -0.91 22.31 -16.51
N THR A 351 -2.21 22.59 -16.42
CA THR A 351 -2.83 23.70 -17.14
C THR A 351 -2.76 25.02 -16.39
N ILE A 352 -2.25 24.98 -15.16
CA ILE A 352 -2.08 26.12 -14.28
C ILE A 352 -1.08 27.09 -14.90
N ASP A 353 -1.39 28.38 -14.82
CA ASP A 353 -0.48 29.48 -15.09
C ASP A 353 0.02 30.00 -13.74
N SER A 354 1.31 29.85 -13.45
CA SER A 354 1.87 30.16 -12.13
C SER A 354 1.68 31.63 -11.74
N ASN A 355 1.80 32.55 -12.70
CA ASN A 355 1.56 33.96 -12.46
C ASN A 355 0.10 34.24 -12.10
N LEU A 356 -0.84 33.67 -12.85
CA LEU A 356 -2.27 33.81 -12.55
C LEU A 356 -2.63 33.17 -11.21
N GLN A 357 -2.04 32.01 -10.89
CA GLN A 357 -2.22 31.32 -9.61
C GLN A 357 -1.79 32.23 -8.45
N TYR A 358 -0.56 32.77 -8.50
CA TYR A 358 -0.04 33.67 -7.48
C TYR A 358 -1.00 34.86 -7.24
N TYR A 359 -1.41 35.55 -8.30
CA TYR A 359 -2.29 36.70 -8.14
C TYR A 359 -3.70 36.33 -7.66
N ALA A 360 -4.22 35.15 -8.04
CA ALA A 360 -5.48 34.65 -7.54
C ALA A 360 -5.41 34.38 -6.03
N GLU A 361 -4.34 33.75 -5.54
CA GLU A 361 -4.09 33.51 -4.12
C GLU A 361 -3.96 34.82 -3.34
N GLN A 362 -3.15 35.77 -3.82
CA GLN A 362 -3.01 37.08 -3.17
C GLN A 362 -4.34 37.83 -3.09
N ALA A 363 -5.18 37.76 -4.14
CA ALA A 363 -6.47 38.43 -4.17
C ALA A 363 -7.46 37.88 -3.13
N ILE A 364 -7.38 36.59 -2.79
CA ILE A 364 -8.28 35.95 -1.82
C ILE A 364 -7.67 35.79 -0.42
N ARG A 365 -6.37 36.07 -0.23
CA ARG A 365 -5.64 35.90 1.04
C ARG A 365 -6.31 36.51 2.28
N PRO A 366 -6.97 37.69 2.21
CA PRO A 366 -7.68 38.26 3.38
C PRO A 366 -8.97 37.51 3.75
N PHE A 367 -9.43 36.58 2.90
CA PHE A 367 -10.70 35.88 3.04
C PHE A 367 -10.49 34.39 3.23
N THR A 368 -11.46 33.73 3.87
CA THR A 368 -11.58 32.28 3.83
C THR A 368 -12.43 31.89 2.62
N GLY A 369 -11.83 31.25 1.62
CA GLY A 369 -12.54 30.95 0.38
C GLY A 369 -11.70 30.24 -0.66
N ALA A 370 -12.24 30.16 -1.87
CA ALA A 370 -11.56 29.59 -3.03
C ALA A 370 -11.91 30.39 -4.28
N ALA A 371 -11.00 30.39 -5.25
CA ALA A 371 -11.22 30.97 -6.57
C ALA A 371 -10.71 30.00 -7.64
N VAL A 372 -11.53 29.75 -8.66
CA VAL A 372 -11.17 28.90 -9.80
C VAL A 372 -11.31 29.71 -11.07
N VAL A 373 -10.28 29.73 -11.90
CA VAL A 373 -10.27 30.39 -13.21
C VAL A 373 -10.18 29.32 -14.29
N LEU A 374 -11.14 29.34 -15.20
CA LEU A 374 -11.28 28.37 -16.28
C LEU A 374 -11.13 29.02 -17.66
N GLU A 375 -10.47 28.33 -18.58
CA GLU A 375 -10.56 28.59 -20.01
C GLU A 375 -11.89 28.01 -20.52
N ARG A 376 -12.89 28.87 -20.73
CA ARG A 376 -14.28 28.47 -21.07
C ARG A 376 -14.37 27.44 -22.19
N ASP A 377 -13.62 27.64 -23.27
CA ASP A 377 -13.79 26.86 -24.50
C ASP A 377 -13.17 25.46 -24.42
N THR A 378 -12.22 25.23 -23.50
CA THR A 378 -11.48 23.97 -23.37
C THR A 378 -11.71 23.26 -22.03
N GLY A 379 -12.21 23.98 -21.03
CA GLY A 379 -12.35 23.50 -19.65
C GLY A 379 -11.04 23.46 -18.86
N ARG A 380 -9.92 23.96 -19.40
CA ARG A 380 -8.65 24.00 -18.68
C ARG A 380 -8.75 24.86 -17.43
N VAL A 381 -8.19 24.37 -16.33
CA VAL A 381 -8.05 25.14 -15.08
C VAL A 381 -6.75 25.94 -15.16
N LEU A 382 -6.86 27.27 -15.15
CA LEU A 382 -5.72 28.17 -15.26
C LEU A 382 -5.19 28.62 -13.89
N ALA A 383 -6.08 28.69 -12.91
CA ALA A 383 -5.75 28.91 -11.50
C ALA A 383 -6.81 28.28 -10.61
N MET A 384 -6.40 27.78 -9.46
CA MET A 384 -7.23 27.19 -8.42
C MET A 384 -6.67 27.59 -7.05
N ALA A 385 -7.04 28.79 -6.59
CA ALA A 385 -6.61 29.34 -5.33
C ALA A 385 -7.52 28.88 -4.18
N SER A 386 -6.92 28.62 -3.03
CA SER A 386 -7.60 28.30 -1.78
C SER A 386 -6.99 29.14 -0.67
N SER A 387 -7.81 29.69 0.21
CA SER A 387 -7.36 30.54 1.31
C SER A 387 -8.12 30.21 2.61
N PRO A 388 -7.43 30.12 3.75
CA PRO A 388 -5.97 30.22 3.90
C PRO A 388 -5.20 29.07 3.22
N ASP A 389 -3.96 29.32 2.84
CA ASP A 389 -3.03 28.36 2.21
C ASP A 389 -1.84 28.06 3.14
N PHE A 390 -0.96 27.16 2.71
CA PHE A 390 0.27 26.73 3.39
C PHE A 390 1.43 26.63 2.39
N ASP A 391 2.67 26.55 2.88
CA ASP A 391 3.83 26.26 2.04
C ASP A 391 4.15 24.75 2.08
N ALA A 392 4.09 24.08 0.93
CA ALA A 392 4.42 22.67 0.79
C ALA A 392 5.88 22.32 1.17
N ASN A 393 6.81 23.28 1.13
CA ASN A 393 8.20 23.09 1.57
C ASN A 393 8.31 22.78 3.08
N THR A 394 7.31 23.19 3.86
CA THR A 394 7.20 22.85 5.29
C THR A 394 7.19 21.34 5.52
N PHE A 395 6.67 20.56 4.58
CA PHE A 395 6.53 19.11 4.74
C PHE A 395 7.77 18.30 4.35
N GLN A 396 8.84 18.96 3.86
CA GLN A 396 10.04 18.25 3.47
C GLN A 396 10.80 17.68 4.69
N PRO A 397 11.01 16.36 4.79
CA PRO A 397 11.68 15.74 5.94
C PRO A 397 13.11 16.25 6.19
N THR A 398 13.77 16.74 5.13
CA THR A 398 15.12 17.28 5.17
C THR A 398 15.16 18.78 5.47
N ASN A 399 14.02 19.47 5.54
CA ASN A 399 13.96 20.90 5.83
C ASN A 399 14.27 21.14 7.32
N PRO A 400 15.35 21.85 7.66
CA PRO A 400 15.69 22.18 9.06
C PRO A 400 14.61 22.98 9.81
N ASN A 401 13.79 23.75 9.09
CA ASN A 401 12.71 24.55 9.66
C ASN A 401 11.40 23.76 9.85
N GLN A 402 11.31 22.53 9.33
CA GLN A 402 10.08 21.73 9.28
C GLN A 402 9.37 21.65 10.63
N SER A 403 10.08 21.33 11.71
CA SER A 403 9.45 21.06 13.01
C SER A 403 8.68 22.27 13.56
N ALA A 404 9.24 23.48 13.44
CA ALA A 404 8.63 24.72 13.86
C ALA A 404 7.42 25.07 12.96
N GLN A 405 7.62 25.02 11.64
CA GLN A 405 6.59 25.35 10.65
C GLN A 405 5.38 24.39 10.73
N ILE A 406 5.61 23.08 10.88
CA ILE A 406 4.55 22.08 11.07
C ILE A 406 3.76 22.35 12.35
N SER A 407 4.46 22.61 13.46
CA SER A 407 3.81 22.90 14.75
C SER A 407 2.91 24.13 14.65
N GLU A 408 3.37 25.19 14.00
CA GLU A 408 2.56 26.37 13.73
C GLU A 408 1.35 26.01 12.86
N LEU A 409 1.56 25.34 11.74
CA LEU A 409 0.53 24.98 10.77
C LEU A 409 -0.64 24.20 11.40
N PHE A 410 -0.34 23.22 12.26
CA PHE A 410 -1.37 22.44 12.94
C PHE A 410 -2.04 23.15 14.12
N SER A 411 -1.44 24.23 14.65
CA SER A 411 -2.04 25.05 15.70
C SER A 411 -3.13 26.00 15.16
N ARG A 412 -3.20 26.17 13.84
CA ARG A 412 -4.11 27.11 13.20
C ARG A 412 -5.53 26.55 13.09
N PHE A 413 -6.49 27.30 13.62
CA PHE A 413 -7.92 26.97 13.55
C PHE A 413 -8.56 27.22 12.17
N ASP A 414 -7.84 27.87 11.26
CA ASP A 414 -8.35 28.28 9.95
C ASP A 414 -8.16 27.23 8.85
N ASN A 415 -7.62 26.05 9.18
CA ASN A 415 -7.52 24.86 8.33
C ASN A 415 -6.92 25.13 6.94
N PRO A 416 -5.64 25.52 6.85
CA PRO A 416 -5.00 25.86 5.58
C PRO A 416 -4.74 24.65 4.66
N LEU A 417 -4.65 23.45 5.23
CA LEU A 417 -4.45 22.21 4.46
C LEU A 417 -5.65 21.79 3.62
N VAL A 418 -6.83 22.37 3.87
CA VAL A 418 -8.04 22.04 3.12
C VAL A 418 -8.00 22.74 1.78
N ASN A 419 -8.00 21.95 0.69
CA ASN A 419 -8.20 22.48 -0.65
C ASN A 419 -9.69 22.83 -0.81
N ARG A 420 -10.03 24.09 -0.53
CA ARG A 420 -11.41 24.60 -0.57
C ARG A 420 -12.03 24.54 -1.96
N ALA A 421 -11.22 24.68 -3.01
CA ALA A 421 -11.70 24.65 -4.38
C ALA A 421 -12.18 23.25 -4.80
N ALA A 422 -11.48 22.20 -4.39
CA ALA A 422 -11.75 20.82 -4.82
C ALA A 422 -12.52 19.98 -3.78
N GLN A 423 -12.34 20.26 -2.49
CA GLN A 423 -12.91 19.46 -1.39
C GLN A 423 -14.09 20.15 -0.70
N GLY A 424 -14.30 21.43 -0.98
CA GLY A 424 -15.37 22.22 -0.36
C GLY A 424 -16.76 21.86 -0.89
N GLN A 425 -17.72 21.69 0.01
CA GLN A 425 -19.14 21.63 -0.33
C GLN A 425 -19.82 22.90 0.17
N TYR A 426 -20.19 23.77 -0.77
CA TYR A 426 -20.78 25.08 -0.45
C TYR A 426 -22.20 25.19 -0.99
N PRO A 427 -23.10 25.91 -0.30
CA PRO A 427 -24.35 26.34 -0.91
C PRO A 427 -24.04 27.15 -2.17
N LEU A 428 -24.69 26.80 -3.29
CA LEU A 428 -24.42 27.42 -4.59
C LEU A 428 -24.87 28.90 -4.68
N GLY A 429 -25.52 29.41 -3.63
CA GLY A 429 -25.88 30.82 -3.49
C GLY A 429 -26.76 31.35 -4.63
N SER A 430 -26.77 32.68 -4.79
CA SER A 430 -27.60 33.33 -5.80
C SER A 430 -27.08 33.12 -7.24
N VAL A 431 -25.82 32.73 -7.44
CA VAL A 431 -25.30 32.45 -8.79
C VAL A 431 -25.98 31.25 -9.43
N PHE A 432 -26.51 30.31 -8.63
CA PHE A 432 -27.27 29.16 -9.14
C PHE A 432 -28.60 29.54 -9.81
N LYS A 433 -29.11 30.76 -9.58
CA LYS A 433 -30.32 31.26 -10.26
C LYS A 433 -30.19 31.22 -11.77
N ILE A 434 -28.97 31.36 -12.32
CA ILE A 434 -28.73 31.24 -13.77
C ILE A 434 -29.12 29.84 -14.27
N ILE A 435 -28.77 28.79 -13.52
CA ILE A 435 -29.12 27.41 -13.87
C ILE A 435 -30.63 27.18 -13.75
N THR A 436 -31.25 27.64 -12.66
CA THR A 436 -32.70 27.54 -12.49
C THR A 436 -33.46 28.30 -13.58
N MET A 437 -33.00 29.48 -13.97
CA MET A 437 -33.59 30.28 -15.05
C MET A 437 -33.43 29.57 -16.40
N ALA A 438 -32.25 29.04 -16.71
CA ALA A 438 -32.02 28.27 -17.93
C ALA A 438 -32.95 27.06 -18.01
N ALA A 439 -33.05 26.26 -16.95
CA ALA A 439 -33.96 25.11 -16.90
C ALA A 439 -35.43 25.53 -17.04
N GLY A 440 -35.84 26.63 -16.42
CA GLY A 440 -37.18 27.19 -16.56
C GLY A 440 -37.51 27.59 -18.00
N MET A 441 -36.57 28.25 -18.69
CA MET A 441 -36.73 28.65 -20.09
C MET A 441 -36.70 27.45 -21.05
N GLU A 442 -35.80 26.49 -20.83
CA GLU A 442 -35.70 25.26 -21.64
C GLU A 442 -36.92 24.35 -21.48
N SER A 443 -37.61 24.39 -20.33
CA SER A 443 -38.86 23.65 -20.14
C SER A 443 -40.01 24.12 -21.06
N GLY A 444 -39.90 25.31 -21.64
CA GLY A 444 -40.95 25.97 -22.43
C GLY A 444 -42.11 26.54 -21.61
N LEU A 445 -42.08 26.40 -20.27
CA LEU A 445 -43.13 26.92 -19.36
C LEU A 445 -42.95 28.42 -19.08
N TYR A 446 -41.72 28.93 -19.17
CA TYR A 446 -41.37 30.31 -18.86
C TYR A 446 -40.54 30.91 -19.99
N THR A 447 -40.73 32.21 -20.23
CA THR A 447 -39.99 33.04 -21.20
C THR A 447 -39.34 34.21 -20.47
N ALA A 448 -38.45 34.94 -21.13
CA ALA A 448 -37.82 36.13 -20.55
C ALA A 448 -38.85 37.23 -20.19
N GLU A 449 -40.01 37.20 -20.84
CA GLU A 449 -41.12 38.14 -20.67
C GLU A 449 -42.19 37.65 -19.70
N THR A 450 -42.06 36.43 -19.14
CA THR A 450 -43.09 35.87 -18.25
C THR A 450 -43.18 36.71 -16.96
N PRO A 451 -44.34 37.33 -16.66
CA PRO A 451 -44.50 38.16 -15.48
C PRO A 451 -44.63 37.31 -14.20
N PHE A 452 -44.10 37.84 -13.08
CA PHE A 452 -44.34 37.31 -11.74
C PHE A 452 -45.52 38.08 -11.11
N TYR A 453 -46.56 37.37 -10.67
CA TYR A 453 -47.76 37.95 -10.02
C TYR A 453 -47.83 37.61 -8.54
#